data_AF-A0A0V1GYS6-F1
#
_entry.id   AF-A0A0V1GYS6-F1
#
_cell.length_a   1.000
_cell.length_b   1.000
_cell.length_c   1.000
_cell.angle_alpha   90.00
_cell.angle_beta   90.00
_cell.angle_gamma   90.00
#
_symmetry.space_group_name_H-M   'P 1'
#
loop_
_entity.id
_entity.type
_entity.pdbx_description
1 polymer ?
#
loop_
_entity_poly.entity_id
_entity_poly.type
_entity_poly.pdbx_seq_one_letter_code
_entity_poly.pdbx_strand_id
1 'polypeptide(L)'
;MNRSNVPKENRVTVWTPFLENVIQQFHDKFLQHRNNAMRLSALIPRFLDQYDLSPLKSLMATYLRYIEDQSEVLKCEVACWKRKRENVLLEDCPANAFDALALYPEDYYLNVSLLL
;
A
#
# COMPACT_ATOMS: atom_id res chain seq x y z
N MET A 1 12.93 -49.17 24.00
CA MET A 1 12.17 -47.90 23.98
C MET A 1 13.09 -46.76 24.42
N ASN A 2 13.74 -46.06 23.48
CA ASN A 2 14.55 -44.89 23.81
C ASN A 2 13.68 -43.63 23.76
N ARG A 3 13.28 -43.13 24.94
CA ARG A 3 12.71 -41.78 25.05
C ARG A 3 13.85 -40.79 24.87
N SER A 4 13.84 -40.08 23.75
CA SER A 4 14.75 -39.00 23.43
C SER A 4 14.64 -37.90 24.50
N ASN A 5 15.58 -37.89 25.44
CA ASN A 5 15.77 -36.84 26.43
C ASN A 5 16.51 -35.67 25.76
N VAL A 6 15.84 -34.97 24.84
CA VAL A 6 16.30 -33.62 24.47
C VAL A 6 16.08 -32.73 25.70
N PRO A 7 17.13 -32.14 26.31
CA PRO A 7 16.98 -31.29 27.48
C PRO A 7 15.98 -30.18 27.18
N LYS A 8 14.99 -29.95 28.05
CA LYS A 8 13.98 -28.89 27.88
C LYS A 8 14.64 -27.51 27.69
N GLU A 9 15.83 -27.32 28.24
CA GLU A 9 16.66 -26.13 28.14
C GLU A 9 17.08 -25.82 26.70
N ASN A 10 17.51 -26.84 25.93
CA ASN A 10 17.84 -26.73 24.50
C ASN A 10 16.62 -26.37 23.64
N ARG A 11 15.40 -26.64 24.12
CA ARG A 11 14.20 -26.22 23.40
C ARG A 11 13.99 -24.71 23.58
N VAL A 12 14.05 -24.20 24.81
CA VAL A 12 13.82 -22.76 25.05
C VAL A 12 14.88 -21.90 24.36
N THR A 13 16.16 -22.27 24.42
CA THR A 13 17.24 -21.50 23.76
C THR A 13 17.17 -21.51 22.23
N VAL A 14 16.57 -22.51 21.60
CA VAL A 14 16.41 -22.58 20.13
C VAL A 14 15.08 -21.96 19.69
N TRP A 15 14.01 -22.21 20.44
CA TRP A 15 12.66 -21.73 20.09
C TRP A 15 12.47 -20.24 20.36
N THR A 16 13.10 -19.67 21.39
CA THR A 16 12.96 -18.23 21.68
C THR A 16 13.50 -17.35 20.54
N PRO A 17 14.75 -17.51 20.06
CA PRO A 17 15.26 -16.72 18.94
C PRO A 17 14.48 -16.96 17.63
N PHE A 18 13.98 -18.18 17.43
CA PHE A 18 13.12 -18.50 16.29
C PHE A 18 11.81 -17.71 16.35
N LEU A 19 11.13 -17.70 17.50
CA LEU A 19 9.88 -16.97 17.68
C LEU A 19 10.10 -15.45 17.59
N GLU A 20 11.19 -14.93 18.15
CA GLU A 20 11.59 -13.53 18.00
C GLU A 20 11.78 -13.15 16.53
N ASN A 21 12.49 -13.98 15.75
CA ASN A 21 12.66 -13.78 14.32
C ASN A 21 11.32 -13.83 13.56
N VAL A 22 10.42 -14.75 13.90
CA VAL A 22 9.07 -14.82 13.31
C VAL A 22 8.28 -13.54 13.62
N ILE A 23 8.29 -13.09 14.87
CA ILE A 23 7.64 -11.83 15.29
C ILE A 23 8.21 -10.65 14.50
N GLN A 24 9.54 -10.56 14.39
CA GLN A 24 10.20 -9.50 13.64
C GLN A 24 9.80 -9.51 12.17
N GLN A 25 9.76 -10.68 11.52
CA GLN A 25 9.32 -10.80 10.14
C GLN A 25 7.87 -10.37 9.93
N PHE A 26 6.97 -10.70 10.87
CA PHE A 26 5.60 -10.21 10.82
C PHE A 26 5.56 -8.69 10.98
N HIS A 27 6.27 -8.15 11.97
CA HIS A 27 6.36 -6.72 12.22
C HIS A 27 6.85 -5.97 10.96
N ASP A 28 7.92 -6.44 10.33
CA ASP A 28 8.49 -5.81 9.14
C ASP A 28 7.52 -5.86 7.96
N LYS A 29 6.80 -6.98 7.76
CA LYS A 29 5.75 -7.07 6.75
C LYS A 29 4.61 -6.09 7.01
N PHE A 30 4.09 -6.02 8.24
CA PHE A 30 3.04 -5.07 8.59
C PHE A 30 3.49 -3.62 8.41
N LEU A 31 4.74 -3.31 8.78
CA LEU A 31 5.31 -1.99 8.59
C LEU A 31 5.42 -1.65 7.10
N GLN A 32 5.86 -2.58 6.26
CA GLN A 32 5.89 -2.41 4.81
C GLN A 32 4.49 -2.17 4.24
N HIS A 33 3.49 -2.96 4.65
CA HIS A 33 2.10 -2.77 4.21
C HIS A 33 1.54 -1.41 4.64
N ARG A 34 1.79 -0.99 5.89
CA ARG A 34 1.39 0.34 6.37
C ARG A 34 2.04 1.45 5.56
N ASN A 35 3.34 1.36 5.29
CA ASN A 35 4.05 2.35 4.49
C ASN A 35 3.50 2.41 3.05
N ASN A 36 3.14 1.26 2.49
CA ASN A 36 2.51 1.18 1.18
C ASN A 36 1.12 1.82 1.15
N ALA A 37 0.28 1.54 2.14
CA ALA A 37 -1.06 2.16 2.27
C ALA A 37 -0.96 3.69 2.43
N MET A 38 -0.02 4.19 3.25
CA MET A 38 0.24 5.62 3.39
C MET A 38 0.74 6.28 2.09
N ARG A 39 1.38 5.53 1.20
CA ARG A 39 1.75 6.04 -0.13
C ARG A 39 0.55 6.07 -1.07
N LEU A 40 -0.32 5.06 -1.00
CA LEU A 40 -1.56 5.02 -1.77
C LEU A 40 -2.56 6.11 -1.36
N SER A 41 -2.56 6.52 -0.09
CA SER A 41 -3.40 7.65 0.34
C SER A 41 -3.09 8.96 -0.39
N ALA A 42 -1.91 9.08 -1.02
CA ALA A 42 -1.60 10.21 -1.90
C ALA A 42 -2.50 10.30 -3.14
N LEU A 43 -3.19 9.21 -3.52
CA LEU A 43 -4.17 9.19 -4.62
C LEU A 43 -5.52 9.78 -4.20
N ILE A 44 -5.79 9.89 -2.89
CA ILE A 44 -7.02 10.49 -2.37
C ILE A 44 -6.99 12.01 -2.64
N PRO A 45 -8.07 12.60 -3.20
CA PRO A 45 -8.17 14.02 -3.56
C PRO A 45 -7.61 15.01 -2.55
N ARG A 46 -7.97 14.81 -1.28
CA ARG A 46 -7.58 15.68 -0.17
C ARG A 46 -6.06 15.71 0.08
N PHE A 47 -5.33 14.67 -0.34
CA PHE A 47 -3.93 14.46 -0.02
C PHE A 47 -2.99 14.55 -1.23
N LEU A 48 -3.52 14.75 -2.45
CA LEU A 48 -2.76 14.76 -3.71
C LEU A 48 -1.57 15.73 -3.78
N ASP A 49 -1.63 16.84 -3.05
CA ASP A 49 -0.56 17.84 -3.01
C ASP A 49 0.40 17.65 -1.83
N GLN A 50 -0.01 16.86 -0.83
CA GLN A 50 0.73 16.73 0.43
C GLN A 50 1.82 15.68 0.35
N TYR A 51 1.73 14.78 -0.62
CA TYR A 51 2.62 13.64 -0.75
C TYR A 51 3.31 13.63 -2.11
N ASP A 52 4.61 13.33 -2.08
CA ASP A 52 5.36 13.02 -3.28
C ASP A 52 4.86 11.70 -3.88
N LEU A 53 4.56 11.72 -5.17
CA LEU A 53 4.10 10.56 -5.94
C LEU A 53 5.26 9.77 -6.55
N SER A 54 6.51 10.26 -6.46
CA SER A 54 7.69 9.52 -6.90
C SER A 54 7.77 8.08 -6.34
N PRO A 55 7.38 7.79 -5.08
CA PRO A 55 7.43 6.44 -4.53
C PRO A 55 6.34 5.53 -5.12
N LEU A 56 5.28 6.08 -5.72
CA LEU A 56 4.20 5.31 -6.33
C LEU A 56 4.75 4.38 -7.42
N LYS A 57 5.78 4.81 -8.16
CA LYS A 57 6.44 3.97 -9.18
C LYS A 57 7.05 2.69 -8.60
N SER A 58 7.65 2.77 -7.41
CA SER A 58 8.17 1.57 -6.71
C SER A 58 7.05 0.70 -6.15
N LEU A 59 5.93 1.31 -5.78
CA LEU A 59 4.73 0.61 -5.36
C LEU A 59 4.08 -0.15 -6.52
N MET A 60 4.05 0.47 -7.71
CA MET A 60 3.57 -0.17 -8.93
C MET A 60 4.34 -1.45 -9.20
N ALA A 61 5.67 -1.49 -8.96
CA ALA A 61 6.45 -2.72 -9.09
C ALA A 61 5.88 -3.90 -8.27
N THR A 62 5.24 -3.61 -7.13
CA THR A 62 4.57 -4.61 -6.29
C THR A 62 3.20 -5.03 -6.86
N TYR A 63 2.50 -4.09 -7.51
CA TYR A 63 1.19 -4.31 -8.14
C TYR A 63 1.26 -4.61 -9.64
N LEU A 64 2.47 -4.71 -10.23
CA LEU A 64 2.72 -4.91 -11.67
C LEU A 64 2.03 -6.14 -12.25
N ARG A 65 1.72 -7.14 -11.41
CA ARG A 65 0.94 -8.30 -11.82
C ARG A 65 -0.48 -7.93 -12.30
N TYR A 66 -0.98 -6.77 -11.89
CA TYR A 66 -2.33 -6.28 -12.18
C TYR A 66 -2.35 -5.05 -13.10
N ILE A 67 -1.21 -4.39 -13.28
CA ILE A 67 -1.05 -3.17 -14.09
C ILE A 67 0.04 -3.46 -15.12
N GLU A 68 -0.34 -4.00 -16.28
CA GLU A 68 0.58 -4.34 -17.37
C GLU A 68 1.29 -3.08 -17.90
N ASP A 69 2.49 -2.75 -17.41
CA ASP A 69 3.35 -1.62 -17.85
C ASP A 69 2.60 -0.30 -18.16
N GLN A 70 1.50 -0.02 -17.46
CA GLN A 70 0.67 1.17 -17.69
C GLN A 70 1.19 2.37 -16.89
N SER A 71 2.50 2.45 -16.66
CA SER A 71 3.10 3.49 -15.82
C SER A 71 2.84 4.91 -16.33
N GLU A 72 2.80 5.09 -17.65
CA GLU A 72 2.44 6.38 -18.26
C GLU A 72 0.92 6.66 -18.21
N VAL A 73 0.08 5.63 -18.36
CA VAL A 73 -1.39 5.79 -18.24
C VAL A 73 -1.77 6.22 -16.83
N LEU A 74 -1.20 5.58 -15.80
CA LEU A 74 -1.44 5.98 -14.41
C LEU A 74 -0.99 7.43 -14.15
N LYS A 75 0.17 7.85 -14.68
CA LYS A 75 0.60 9.24 -14.55
C LYS A 75 -0.41 10.21 -15.17
N CYS A 76 -0.93 9.88 -16.35
CA CYS A 76 -1.96 10.66 -17.01
C CYS A 76 -3.26 10.67 -16.19
N GLU A 77 -3.72 9.53 -15.69
CA GLU A 77 -4.90 9.43 -14.82
C GLU A 77 -4.74 10.30 -13.57
N VAL A 78 -3.59 10.22 -12.89
CA VAL A 78 -3.30 11.02 -11.70
C VAL A 78 -3.18 12.51 -12.01
N ALA A 79 -2.61 12.89 -13.17
CA ALA A 79 -2.54 14.28 -13.58
C ALA A 79 -3.93 14.86 -13.92
N CYS A 80 -4.74 14.10 -14.66
CA CYS A 80 -6.16 14.41 -14.90
C CYS A 80 -6.91 14.53 -13.58
N TRP A 81 -6.57 13.69 -12.61
CA TRP A 81 -7.17 13.70 -11.29
C TRP A 81 -6.84 14.95 -10.48
N LYS A 82 -5.57 15.35 -10.45
CA LYS A 82 -5.14 16.62 -9.85
C LYS A 82 -5.90 17.80 -10.46
N ARG A 83 -6.01 17.84 -11.79
CA ARG A 83 -6.74 18.90 -12.51
C ARG A 83 -8.25 18.90 -12.20
N LYS A 84 -8.90 17.74 -12.07
CA LYS A 84 -10.32 17.67 -11.71
C LYS A 84 -10.57 18.23 -10.31
N ARG A 85 -9.63 18.03 -9.39
CA ARG A 85 -9.68 18.57 -8.02
C ARG A 85 -9.35 20.06 -7.93
N GLU A 86 -8.62 20.67 -8.88
CA GLU A 86 -8.30 22.11 -8.86
C GLU A 86 -9.54 23.02 -8.76
N ASN A 87 -10.70 22.55 -9.23
CA ASN A 87 -11.96 23.29 -9.20
C ASN A 87 -12.85 22.97 -7.98
N VAL A 88 -12.37 22.16 -7.03
CA VAL A 88 -13.12 21.70 -5.86
C VAL A 88 -12.46 22.24 -4.58
N LEU A 89 -13.25 22.78 -3.66
CA LEU A 89 -12.73 23.22 -2.37
C LEU A 89 -12.21 22.02 -1.58
N LEU A 90 -11.17 22.22 -0.76
CA LEU A 90 -10.55 21.14 0.00
C LEU A 90 -11.54 20.46 0.98
N GLU A 91 -12.53 21.22 1.47
CA GLU A 91 -13.57 20.72 2.37
C GLU A 91 -14.53 19.74 1.68
N ASP A 92 -14.76 19.94 0.38
CA ASP A 92 -15.60 19.10 -0.46
C ASP A 92 -14.82 17.94 -1.11
N CYS A 93 -13.50 17.90 -0.92
CA CYS A 93 -12.66 16.82 -1.43
C CYS A 93 -12.83 15.55 -0.59
N PRO A 94 -12.99 14.37 -1.24
CA PRO A 94 -12.99 13.09 -0.55
C PRO A 94 -11.77 12.93 0.36
N ALA A 95 -12.04 12.50 1.60
CA ALA A 95 -11.02 12.27 2.62
C ALA A 95 -10.61 10.79 2.75
N ASN A 96 -11.33 9.88 2.08
CA ASN A 96 -11.06 8.45 2.08
C ASN A 96 -11.22 7.87 0.67
N ALA A 97 -10.74 6.64 0.47
CA ALA A 97 -10.75 5.96 -0.83
C ALA A 97 -12.17 5.65 -1.35
N PHE A 98 -13.12 5.30 -0.47
CA PHE A 98 -14.49 4.98 -0.87
C PHE A 98 -15.21 6.19 -1.48
N ASP A 99 -15.16 7.32 -0.78
CA ASP A 99 -15.73 8.59 -1.27
C ASP A 99 -14.99 9.08 -2.51
N ALA A 100 -13.68 8.82 -2.57
CA ALA A 100 -12.92 9.10 -3.77
C ALA A 100 -13.51 8.30 -4.92
N LEU A 101 -13.49 6.96 -4.85
CA LEU A 101 -13.97 6.04 -5.89
C LEU A 101 -15.40 6.36 -6.37
N ALA A 102 -16.30 6.78 -5.49
CA ALA A 102 -17.66 7.19 -5.87
C ALA A 102 -17.71 8.39 -6.84
N LEU A 103 -16.67 9.23 -6.89
CA LEU A 103 -16.55 10.37 -7.81
C LEU A 103 -15.87 10.03 -9.16
N TYR A 104 -15.41 8.78 -9.33
CA TYR A 104 -14.76 8.32 -10.56
C TYR A 104 -15.63 7.28 -11.26
N PRO A 105 -15.87 7.42 -12.56
CA PRO A 105 -16.24 6.28 -13.36
C PRO A 105 -15.00 5.40 -13.53
N GLU A 106 -15.08 4.12 -13.11
CA GLU A 106 -14.03 3.11 -13.29
C GLU A 106 -13.54 3.04 -14.75
N ASP A 107 -14.44 3.32 -15.71
CA ASP A 107 -14.16 3.31 -17.15
C ASP A 107 -13.05 4.27 -17.60
N TYR A 108 -12.78 5.35 -16.86
CA TYR A 108 -11.80 6.38 -17.24
C TYR A 108 -10.53 6.40 -16.38
N TYR A 109 -10.57 5.78 -15.20
CA TYR A 109 -9.49 5.86 -14.20
C TYR A 109 -9.21 4.49 -13.59
N LEU A 110 -9.04 3.48 -14.45
CA LEU A 110 -8.94 2.09 -14.04
C LEU A 110 -7.76 1.84 -13.09
N ASN A 111 -6.61 2.46 -13.35
CA ASN A 111 -5.41 2.22 -12.55
C ASN A 111 -5.49 2.93 -11.19
N VAL A 112 -6.01 4.16 -11.16
CA VAL A 112 -6.27 4.86 -9.90
C VAL A 112 -7.32 4.11 -9.08
N SER A 113 -8.36 3.56 -9.72
CA SER A 113 -9.43 2.80 -9.05
C SER A 113 -8.92 1.46 -8.49
N LEU A 114 -8.02 0.78 -9.19
CA LEU A 114 -7.39 -0.46 -8.71
C LEU A 114 -6.49 -0.21 -7.49
N LEU A 115 -5.89 0.98 -7.40
CA LEU A 115 -4.90 1.33 -6.37
C LEU A 115 -5.51 1.98 -5.12
N LEU A 116 -6.74 2.49 -5.21
CA LEU A 116 -7.50 3.07 -4.09
C LEU A 116 -8.35 2.02 -3.38
#